data_AF-A0A2A2PZH4-F1
#
_entry.id   AF-A0A2A2PZH4-F1
#
_cell.length_a   1.000
_cell.length_b   1.000
_cell.length_c   1.000
_cell.angle_alpha   90.00
_cell.angle_beta   90.00
_cell.angle_gamma   90.00
#
_symmetry.space_group_name_H-M   'P 1'
#
loop_
_entity.id
_entity.type
_entity.pdbx_description
1 polymer ?
#
loop_
_entity_poly.entity_id
_entity_poly.type
_entity_poly.pdbx_seq_one_letter_code
_entity_poly.pdbx_strand_id
1 'polypeptide(L)'
;MLLCLGLGIAVLIQIQRHDHGGHRYLFAAIFLIPSLWIYLPATYRWSLDQRGISRGRHLVLWGEITRLDLRTFPKGFRSPGSIDLLLHSGNKRLLLRTYVENDARELSRRLREALPETLFSAASQRRVEEVWKRR
;
A
#
# COMPACT_ATOMS: atom_id res chain seq x y z
N MET A 1 20.69 -9.32 -1.82
CA MET A 1 19.78 -10.06 -0.91
C MET A 1 20.47 -11.18 -0.12
N LEU A 2 21.41 -11.95 -0.69
CA LEU A 2 22.12 -13.05 0.03
C LEU A 2 23.09 -12.58 1.14
N LEU A 3 23.72 -11.41 1.00
CA LEU A 3 24.67 -10.88 2.00
C LEU A 3 24.00 -10.50 3.34
N CYS A 4 22.73 -10.09 3.32
CA CYS A 4 22.00 -9.71 4.53
C CYS A 4 21.58 -10.94 5.38
N LEU A 5 21.40 -12.10 4.74
CA LEU A 5 21.08 -13.36 5.43
C LEU A 5 22.32 -13.96 6.11
N GLY A 6 23.50 -13.86 5.48
CA GLY A 6 24.75 -14.39 6.05
C GLY A 6 25.20 -13.67 7.31
N LEU A 7 25.03 -12.33 7.39
CA LEU A 7 25.39 -11.56 8.57
C LEU A 7 24.50 -11.86 9.78
N GLY A 8 23.19 -12.08 9.54
CA GLY A 8 22.22 -12.38 10.60
C GLY A 8 22.48 -13.73 11.27
N ILE A 9 22.90 -14.75 10.51
CA ILE A 9 23.16 -16.10 11.03
C ILE A 9 24.49 -16.15 11.80
N ALA A 10 25.54 -15.47 11.33
CA ALA A 10 26.83 -15.42 12.01
C ALA A 10 26.75 -14.77 13.40
N VAL A 11 25.92 -13.73 13.55
CA VAL A 11 25.68 -13.06 14.83
C VAL A 11 24.83 -13.92 15.77
N LEU A 12 23.86 -14.67 15.24
CA LEU A 12 23.03 -15.59 16.04
C LEU A 12 23.87 -16.70 16.70
N ILE A 13 24.89 -17.20 16.00
CA ILE A 13 25.81 -18.25 16.48
C ILE A 13 26.73 -17.73 17.58
N GLN A 14 27.18 -16.46 17.52
CA GLN A 14 27.99 -15.88 18.60
C GLN A 14 27.21 -15.66 19.91
N ILE A 15 25.89 -15.47 19.82
CA ILE A 15 25.01 -15.20 20.98
C ILE A 15 24.62 -16.46 21.76
N GLN A 16 24.63 -17.65 21.14
CA GLN A 16 24.43 -18.89 21.90
C GLN A 16 25.58 -19.22 22.86
N ARG A 17 26.77 -18.64 22.64
CA ARG A 17 27.95 -18.86 23.49
C ARG A 17 28.08 -17.90 24.68
N HIS A 18 27.41 -16.73 24.66
CA HIS A 18 27.52 -15.76 25.75
C HIS A 18 26.22 -15.67 26.55
N ASP A 19 26.26 -16.31 27.71
CA ASP A 19 25.16 -16.52 28.62
C ASP A 19 24.93 -15.29 29.52
N HIS A 20 24.29 -14.22 29.03
CA HIS A 20 23.88 -13.06 29.85
C HIS A 20 22.43 -12.65 29.53
N GLY A 21 21.51 -12.97 30.46
CA GLY A 21 20.05 -12.91 30.31
C GLY A 21 19.39 -11.53 30.13
N GLY A 22 20.14 -10.42 30.13
CA GLY A 22 19.59 -9.07 29.91
C GLY A 22 19.65 -8.58 28.45
N HIS A 23 20.68 -8.98 27.70
CA HIS A 23 20.95 -8.41 26.36
C HIS A 23 20.11 -9.04 25.24
N ARG A 24 19.57 -10.25 25.44
CA ARG A 24 18.75 -10.93 24.43
C ARG A 24 17.48 -10.15 24.05
N TYR A 25 16.87 -9.44 25.01
CA TYR A 25 15.66 -8.65 24.76
C TYR A 25 15.94 -7.34 24.02
N LEU A 26 17.09 -6.70 24.29
CA LEU A 26 17.48 -5.45 23.65
C LEU A 26 17.81 -5.67 22.17
N PHE A 27 18.50 -6.76 21.84
CA PHE A 27 18.77 -7.14 20.45
C PHE A 27 17.51 -7.62 19.71
N ALA A 28 16.63 -8.38 20.38
CA ALA A 28 15.32 -8.71 19.83
C ALA A 28 14.54 -7.44 19.46
N ALA A 29 14.52 -6.42 20.32
CA ALA A 29 13.89 -5.14 20.00
C ALA A 29 14.54 -4.44 18.79
N ILE A 30 15.87 -4.36 18.73
CA ILE A 30 16.60 -3.67 17.65
C ILE A 30 16.43 -4.38 16.28
N PHE A 31 16.27 -5.70 16.24
CA PHE A 31 16.13 -6.43 14.97
C PHE A 31 14.68 -6.78 14.62
N LEU A 32 13.85 -7.19 15.59
CA LEU A 32 12.43 -7.45 15.32
C LEU A 32 11.67 -6.17 15.01
N ILE A 33 11.86 -5.07 15.72
CA ILE A 33 11.02 -3.87 15.53
C ILE A 33 11.20 -3.29 14.11
N PRO A 34 12.42 -3.08 13.57
CA PRO A 34 12.58 -2.62 12.19
C PRO A 34 12.08 -3.64 11.18
N SER A 35 12.32 -4.94 11.41
CA SER A 35 11.83 -6.00 10.53
C SER A 35 10.29 -6.03 10.49
N LEU A 36 9.64 -5.85 11.64
CA LEU A 36 8.18 -5.77 11.76
C LEU A 36 7.64 -4.49 11.10
N TRP A 37 8.35 -3.36 11.25
CA TRP A 37 8.04 -2.09 10.59
C TRP A 37 8.27 -2.10 9.09
N ILE A 38 9.12 -2.98 8.56
CA ILE A 38 9.25 -3.22 7.12
C ILE A 38 8.14 -4.15 6.62
N TYR A 39 7.69 -5.11 7.45
CA TYR A 39 6.61 -6.05 7.12
C TYR A 39 5.19 -5.47 7.21
N LEU A 40 4.94 -4.58 8.18
CA LEU A 40 3.65 -3.90 8.36
C LEU A 40 3.20 -3.12 7.10
N PRO A 41 4.01 -2.23 6.48
CA PRO A 41 3.62 -1.55 5.25
C PRO A 41 3.51 -2.51 4.07
N ALA A 42 4.23 -3.63 4.06
CA ALA A 42 4.07 -4.67 3.03
C ALA A 42 2.69 -5.35 3.11
N THR A 43 2.06 -5.39 4.29
CA THR A 43 0.74 -6.01 4.50
C THR A 43 -0.42 -5.07 4.12
N TYR A 44 -0.17 -3.75 4.13
CA TYR A 44 -1.17 -2.73 3.78
C TYR A 44 -1.01 -2.13 2.38
N ARG A 45 0.06 -2.48 1.67
CA ARG A 45 0.24 -2.13 0.26
C ARG A 45 -0.76 -2.91 -0.59
N TRP A 46 -1.58 -2.17 -1.31
CA TRP A 46 -2.39 -2.72 -2.38
C TRP A 46 -1.48 -3.00 -3.58
N SER A 47 -1.68 -4.13 -4.25
CA SER A 47 -1.07 -4.44 -5.54
C SER A 47 -2.12 -4.32 -6.63
N LEU A 48 -1.77 -3.62 -7.70
CA LEU A 48 -2.58 -3.54 -8.91
C LEU A 48 -1.97 -4.50 -9.92
N ASP A 49 -2.77 -5.44 -10.40
CA ASP A 49 -2.39 -6.38 -11.45
C ASP A 49 -3.35 -6.26 -12.63
N GLN A 50 -3.02 -6.88 -13.76
CA GLN A 50 -3.90 -6.97 -14.92
C GLN A 50 -5.25 -7.64 -14.59
N ARG A 51 -5.30 -8.43 -13.52
CA ARG A 51 -6.51 -9.15 -13.08
C ARG A 51 -7.41 -8.34 -12.17
N GLY A 52 -6.85 -7.44 -11.37
CA GLY A 52 -7.62 -6.74 -10.34
C GLY A 52 -6.76 -5.95 -9.36
N ILE A 53 -7.40 -5.59 -8.26
CA ILE A 53 -6.78 -4.94 -7.11
C ILE A 53 -6.72 -5.93 -5.97
N SER A 54 -5.52 -6.18 -5.46
CA SER A 54 -5.31 -6.98 -4.27
C SER A 54 -4.88 -6.11 -3.09
N ARG A 55 -5.36 -6.44 -1.90
CA ARG A 55 -4.93 -5.87 -0.62
C ARG A 55 -4.85 -7.00 0.41
N GLY A 56 -3.63 -7.43 0.74
CA GLY A 56 -3.42 -8.61 1.58
C GLY A 56 -4.09 -9.85 0.99
N ARG A 57 -5.06 -10.43 1.71
CA ARG A 57 -5.82 -11.61 1.24
C ARG A 57 -7.02 -11.28 0.35
N HIS A 58 -7.37 -10.01 0.20
CA HIS A 58 -8.53 -9.59 -0.58
C HIS A 58 -8.11 -9.29 -2.01
N LEU A 59 -8.61 -10.07 -2.97
CA LEU A 59 -8.51 -9.78 -4.40
C LEU A 59 -9.88 -9.37 -4.91
N VAL A 60 -9.95 -8.24 -5.60
CA VAL A 60 -11.13 -7.74 -6.31
C VAL A 60 -10.77 -7.69 -7.79
N LEU A 61 -11.41 -8.53 -8.61
CA LEU A 61 -11.16 -8.58 -10.05
C LEU A 61 -11.81 -7.38 -10.73
N TRP A 62 -11.19 -6.86 -11.80
CA TRP A 62 -11.72 -5.70 -12.53
C TRP A 62 -13.13 -5.93 -13.05
N GLY A 63 -13.41 -7.13 -13.58
CA GLY A 63 -14.72 -7.51 -14.10
C GLY A 63 -15.81 -7.68 -13.02
N GLU A 64 -15.45 -7.75 -11.74
CA GLU A 64 -16.42 -7.81 -10.64
C GLU A 64 -16.81 -6.43 -10.12
N ILE A 65 -16.13 -5.37 -10.56
CA ILE A 65 -16.38 -4.01 -10.06
C ILE A 65 -17.67 -3.49 -10.70
N THR A 66 -18.70 -3.40 -9.88
CA THR A 66 -20.03 -2.93 -10.27
C THR A 66 -20.21 -1.43 -10.08
N ARG A 67 -19.46 -0.84 -9.13
CA ARG A 67 -19.50 0.59 -8.84
C ARG A 67 -18.17 1.05 -8.25
N LEU A 68 -17.82 2.29 -8.55
CA LEU A 68 -16.63 2.96 -8.08
C LEU A 68 -17.02 4.38 -7.61
N ASP A 69 -16.73 4.69 -6.34
CA ASP A 69 -16.91 6.04 -5.80
C ASP A 69 -15.53 6.67 -5.54
N LEU A 70 -15.24 7.76 -6.23
CA LEU A 70 -13.99 8.52 -6.09
C LEU A 70 -14.19 9.74 -5.19
N ARG A 71 -13.55 9.74 -4.03
CA ARG A 71 -13.46 10.88 -3.12
C ARG A 71 -12.06 11.45 -3.13
N THR A 72 -11.97 12.76 -3.28
CA THR A 72 -10.73 13.49 -3.45
C THR A 72 -10.59 14.53 -2.35
N PHE A 73 -9.48 14.50 -1.62
CA PHE A 73 -9.16 15.43 -0.55
C PHE A 73 -7.96 16.27 -0.98
N PRO A 74 -8.17 17.52 -1.41
CA PRO A 74 -7.08 18.35 -1.92
C PRO A 74 -6.00 18.58 -0.85
N LYS A 75 -4.77 18.81 -1.32
CA LYS A 75 -3.68 19.21 -0.43
C LYS A 75 -4.05 20.50 0.31
N GLY A 76 -3.83 20.50 1.62
CA GLY A 76 -4.03 21.67 2.48
C GLY A 76 -2.73 22.08 3.16
N PHE A 77 -2.76 23.21 3.88
CA PHE A 77 -1.58 23.74 4.59
C PHE A 77 -0.95 22.74 5.58
N ARG A 78 -1.75 21.83 6.16
CA ARG A 78 -1.30 20.80 7.12
C ARG A 78 -1.61 19.37 6.72
N SER A 79 -2.15 19.13 5.51
CA SER A 79 -2.54 17.80 5.07
C SER A 79 -1.92 17.48 3.72
N PRO A 80 -1.24 16.33 3.57
CA PRO A 80 -0.98 15.80 2.25
C PRO A 80 -2.33 15.57 1.56
N GLY A 81 -2.41 15.90 0.26
CA GLY A 81 -3.57 15.55 -0.55
C GLY A 81 -3.78 14.04 -0.51
N SER A 82 -5.02 13.58 -0.54
CA SER A 82 -5.34 12.16 -0.53
C SER A 82 -6.52 11.83 -1.40
N ILE A 83 -6.57 10.57 -1.82
CA ILE A 83 -7.66 10.03 -2.62
C ILE A 83 -8.16 8.76 -1.97
N ASP A 84 -9.48 8.69 -1.84
CA ASP A 84 -10.23 7.54 -1.40
C ASP A 84 -11.00 6.98 -2.59
N LEU A 85 -10.65 5.77 -2.96
CA LEU A 85 -11.34 4.97 -3.96
C LEU A 85 -12.15 3.90 -3.24
N LEU A 86 -13.48 4.00 -3.30
CA LEU A 86 -14.35 2.96 -2.78
C LEU A 86 -14.83 2.09 -3.94
N LEU A 87 -14.45 0.82 -3.90
CA LEU A 87 -14.78 -0.18 -4.92
C LEU A 87 -15.88 -1.08 -4.40
N HIS A 88 -16.88 -1.33 -5.24
CA HIS A 88 -18.00 -2.21 -4.96
C HIS A 88 -17.95 -3.42 -5.89
N SER A 89 -17.77 -4.61 -5.32
CA SER A 89 -17.88 -5.90 -6.01
C SER A 89 -18.97 -6.73 -5.32
N GLY A 90 -20.18 -6.70 -5.88
CA GLY A 90 -21.37 -7.27 -5.24
C GLY A 90 -21.58 -6.71 -3.82
N ASN A 91 -21.53 -7.60 -2.82
CA ASN A 91 -21.67 -7.24 -1.41
C ASN A 91 -20.35 -6.80 -0.74
N LYS A 92 -19.21 -6.89 -1.44
CA LYS A 92 -17.90 -6.49 -0.92
C LYS A 92 -17.64 -5.02 -1.22
N ARG A 93 -17.13 -4.32 -0.21
CA ARG A 93 -16.66 -2.93 -0.33
C ARG A 93 -15.19 -2.88 0.03
N LEU A 94 -14.37 -2.34 -0.88
CA LEU A 94 -12.94 -2.15 -0.65
C LEU A 94 -12.62 -0.66 -0.72
N LEU A 95 -12.08 -0.13 0.36
CA LEU A 95 -11.55 1.23 0.40
C LEU A 95 -10.04 1.19 0.14
N LEU A 96 -9.61 1.89 -0.89
CA LEU A 96 -8.22 2.17 -1.19
C LEU A 96 -7.96 3.64 -0.94
N ARG A 97 -7.04 3.92 -0.03
CA ARG A 97 -6.59 5.28 0.26
C ARG A 97 -5.15 5.43 -0.19
N THR A 98 -4.87 6.49 -0.93
CA THR A 98 -3.52 6.89 -1.29
C THR A 98 -3.24 8.31 -0.85
N TYR A 99 -2.04 8.52 -0.30
CA TYR A 99 -1.51 9.82 0.14
C TYR A 99 -0.32 10.26 -0.73
N VAL A 100 0.08 9.43 -1.70
CA VAL A 100 1.26 9.62 -2.53
C VAL A 100 0.80 9.94 -3.94
N GLU A 101 1.26 11.07 -4.47
CA GLU A 101 0.87 11.56 -5.80
C GLU A 101 1.19 10.55 -6.91
N ASN A 102 2.39 9.97 -6.90
CA ASN A 102 2.81 8.99 -7.90
C ASN A 102 1.91 7.74 -7.87
N ASP A 103 1.62 7.20 -6.68
CA ASP A 103 0.75 6.04 -6.52
C ASP A 103 -0.67 6.34 -6.99
N ALA A 104 -1.17 7.57 -6.75
CA ALA A 104 -2.48 8.00 -7.20
C ALA A 104 -2.57 8.15 -8.73
N ARG A 105 -1.53 8.72 -9.37
CA ARG A 105 -1.44 8.83 -10.82
C ARG A 105 -1.42 7.46 -11.47
N GLU A 106 -0.57 6.55 -10.97
CA GLU A 106 -0.48 5.18 -11.49
C GLU A 106 -1.79 4.40 -11.29
N LEU A 107 -2.42 4.55 -10.12
CA LEU A 107 -3.75 4.00 -9.86
C LEU A 107 -4.78 4.52 -10.87
N SER A 108 -4.82 5.83 -11.11
CA SER A 108 -5.77 6.43 -12.04
C SER A 108 -5.57 5.97 -13.48
N ARG A 109 -4.31 5.81 -13.91
CA ARG A 109 -3.94 5.28 -15.23
C ARG A 109 -4.42 3.83 -15.39
N ARG A 110 -4.18 2.98 -14.39
CA ARG A 110 -4.63 1.59 -14.44
C ARG A 110 -6.14 1.44 -14.38
N LEU A 111 -6.83 2.25 -13.57
CA LEU A 111 -8.30 2.28 -13.54
C LEU A 111 -8.85 2.70 -14.91
N ARG A 112 -8.21 3.67 -15.57
CA ARG A 112 -8.57 4.11 -16.91
C ARG A 112 -8.42 3.01 -17.96
N GLU A 113 -7.38 2.19 -17.85
CA GLU A 113 -7.10 1.09 -18.77
C GLU A 113 -7.98 -0.14 -18.52
N ALA A 114 -8.31 -0.42 -17.25
CA ALA A 114 -8.98 -1.66 -16.86
C ALA A 114 -10.51 -1.54 -16.76
N LEU A 115 -11.06 -0.34 -16.57
CA LEU A 115 -12.50 -0.14 -16.35
C LEU A 115 -13.16 0.58 -17.53
N PRO A 116 -14.45 0.29 -17.78
CA PRO A 116 -15.23 1.01 -18.77
C PRO A 116 -15.41 2.50 -18.38
N GLU A 117 -15.62 3.34 -19.39
CA GLU A 117 -15.85 4.80 -19.24
C GLU A 117 -16.98 5.13 -18.25
N THR A 118 -17.98 4.26 -18.18
CA THR A 118 -19.14 4.40 -17.29
C THR A 118 -18.78 4.29 -15.81
N LEU A 119 -17.72 3.56 -15.47
CA LEU A 119 -17.24 3.38 -14.10
C LEU A 119 -16.09 4.32 -13.76
N PHE A 120 -15.20 4.61 -14.72
CA PHE A 120 -14.09 5.54 -14.50
C PHE A 120 -13.80 6.40 -15.74
N SER A 121 -14.38 7.60 -15.72
CA SER A 121 -14.29 8.53 -16.84
C SER A 121 -12.97 9.31 -16.90
N ALA A 122 -12.66 9.86 -18.08
CA ALA A 122 -11.54 10.79 -18.23
C ALA A 122 -11.63 12.01 -17.28
N ALA A 123 -12.85 12.46 -16.94
CA ALA A 123 -13.07 13.51 -15.95
C ALA A 123 -12.68 13.07 -14.53
N SER A 124 -12.93 11.81 -14.19
CA SER A 124 -12.51 11.22 -12.90
C SER A 124 -10.99 11.13 -12.81
N GLN A 125 -10.31 10.75 -13.90
CA GLN A 125 -8.85 10.76 -13.98
C GLN A 125 -8.28 12.17 -13.79
N ARG A 126 -8.84 13.18 -14.47
CA ARG A 126 -8.40 14.59 -14.29
C ARG A 126 -8.57 15.07 -12.85
N ARG A 127 -9.69 14.73 -12.21
CA ARG A 127 -9.93 15.04 -10.79
C ARG A 127 -8.86 14.45 -9.88
N VAL A 128 -8.40 13.22 -10.15
CA VAL A 128 -7.30 12.59 -9.40
C VAL A 128 -6.02 13.42 -9.52
N GLU A 129 -5.64 13.80 -10.74
CA GLU A 129 -4.45 14.60 -10.95
C GLU A 129 -4.54 16.00 -10.32
N GLU A 130 -5.74 16.58 -10.29
CA GLU A 130 -5.98 17.92 -9.76
C GLU A 130 -5.84 18.02 -8.23
N VAL A 131 -5.97 16.90 -7.50
CA VAL A 131 -5.82 16.85 -6.03
C VAL A 131 -4.50 17.44 -5.55
N TRP A 132 -3.44 17.27 -6.35
CA TRP A 132 -2.10 17.77 -6.04
C TRP A 132 -1.72 19.03 -6.82
N LYS A 133 -2.53 19.50 -7.79
CA LYS A 133 -2.18 20.63 -8.67
C LYS A 133 -2.44 22.03 -8.08
N ARG A 134 -2.87 22.20 -6.81
CA ARG A 134 -3.15 23.54 -6.25
C ARG A 134 -2.58 23.84 -4.85
N ARG A 135 -1.91 25.00 -4.85
CA ARG A 135 -1.41 25.93 -3.81
C ARG A 135 -0.32 25.42 -2.88
#